data_AF-A0A4Q1A5U3-F1
#
_entry.id   AF-A0A4Q1A5U3-F1
#
_cell.length_a   1.000
_cell.length_b   1.000
_cell.length_c   1.000
_cell.angle_alpha   90.00
_cell.angle_beta   90.00
_cell.angle_gamma   90.00
#
_symmetry.space_group_name_H-M   'P 1'
#
loop_
_entity.id
_entity.type
_entity.pdbx_description
1 polymer ?
#
loop_
_entity_poly.entity_id
_entity_poly.type
_entity_poly.pdbx_seq_one_letter_code
_entity_poly.pdbx_strand_id
1 'polypeptide(L)'
;MQKKLFLSLGLLFTILAFTGCNENTNQSKICIYANEEEVSKCKVGELSFFAPNSWGSERLPLIAVATYCDTNHQIIMNNSGVICRFINKREGIDK
;
A
#
# COMPACT_ATOMS: atom_id res chain seq x y z
N MET A 1 27.18 29.21 -35.97
CA MET A 1 26.25 28.06 -36.24
C MET A 1 26.18 27.04 -35.07
N GLN A 2 26.37 27.44 -33.80
CA GLN A 2 26.48 26.48 -32.67
C GLN A 2 25.28 26.47 -31.69
N LYS A 3 24.32 27.39 -31.81
CA LYS A 3 23.21 27.55 -30.85
C LYS A 3 22.01 26.61 -31.08
N LYS A 4 21.87 26.03 -32.28
CA LYS A 4 20.73 25.17 -32.62
C LYS A 4 20.90 23.72 -32.12
N LEU A 5 22.13 23.30 -31.81
CA LEU A 5 22.43 21.92 -31.41
C LEU A 5 22.09 21.63 -29.93
N PHE A 6 22.07 22.67 -29.07
CA PHE A 6 21.73 22.52 -27.66
C PHE A 6 20.21 22.47 -27.39
N LEU A 7 19.40 23.04 -28.29
CA LEU A 7 17.93 23.05 -28.17
C LEU A 7 17.30 21.70 -28.52
N SER A 8 17.94 20.88 -29.36
CA SER A 8 17.43 19.55 -29.73
C SER A 8 17.74 18.46 -28.72
N LEU A 9 18.75 18.63 -27.85
CA LEU A 9 19.18 17.60 -26.90
C LEU A 9 18.36 17.59 -25.59
N GLY A 10 17.78 18.73 -25.20
CA GLY A 10 16.95 18.82 -24.00
C GLY A 10 15.58 18.13 -24.13
N LEU A 11 15.03 18.02 -25.34
CA LEU A 11 13.69 17.47 -25.58
C LEU A 11 13.64 15.93 -25.52
N LEU A 12 14.78 15.25 -25.72
CA LEU A 12 14.84 13.79 -25.67
C LEU A 12 14.85 13.22 -24.25
N PHE A 13 15.27 14.01 -23.25
CA PHE A 13 15.43 13.54 -21.87
C PHE A 13 14.12 13.44 -21.08
N THR A 14 13.05 14.11 -21.53
CA THR A 14 11.76 14.17 -20.80
C THR A 14 10.87 12.93 -20.96
N ILE A 15 11.18 12.02 -21.90
CA ILE A 15 10.31 10.87 -22.22
C ILE A 15 10.55 9.66 -21.29
N LEU A 16 11.66 9.63 -20.55
CA LEU A 16 12.04 8.50 -19.68
C LEU A 16 11.44 8.54 -18.26
N ALA A 17 10.65 9.57 -17.90
CA ALA A 17 10.31 9.83 -16.50
C ALA A 17 9.02 9.16 -15.97
N PHE A 18 8.27 8.38 -16.77
CA PHE A 18 7.01 7.76 -16.30
C PHE A 18 6.88 6.28 -16.68
N THR A 19 7.79 5.44 -16.22
CA THR A 19 7.49 4.00 -16.07
C THR A 19 7.01 3.76 -14.64
N GLY A 20 5.80 4.22 -14.33
CA GLY A 20 5.10 3.77 -13.13
C GLY A 20 4.70 2.31 -13.33
N CYS A 21 5.44 1.38 -12.73
CA CYS A 21 5.01 -0.01 -12.65
C CYS A 21 3.66 -0.04 -11.91
N ASN A 22 2.58 -0.32 -12.65
CA ASN A 22 1.25 -0.47 -12.07
C ASN A 22 1.19 -1.84 -11.40
N GLU A 23 1.60 -1.91 -10.14
CA GLU A 23 1.40 -3.10 -9.32
C GLU A 23 -0.09 -3.29 -9.06
N ASN A 24 -0.74 -4.08 -9.93
CA ASN A 24 -2.16 -4.36 -9.76
C ASN A 24 -2.38 -5.08 -8.42
N THR A 25 -3.29 -4.51 -7.61
CA THR A 25 -3.83 -5.20 -6.44
C THR A 25 -4.69 -6.36 -6.92
N ASN A 26 -4.49 -7.55 -6.37
CA ASN A 26 -5.39 -8.67 -6.67
C ASN A 26 -6.72 -8.46 -5.94
N GLN A 27 -7.74 -8.05 -6.71
CA GLN A 27 -9.09 -7.72 -6.22
C GLN A 27 -10.03 -8.93 -6.16
N SER A 28 -9.60 -10.10 -6.64
CA SER A 28 -10.46 -11.30 -6.73
C SER A 28 -10.65 -12.01 -5.39
N LYS A 29 -9.86 -11.66 -4.37
CA LYS A 29 -9.87 -12.25 -3.03
C LYS A 29 -9.61 -11.18 -1.99
N ILE A 30 -10.21 -11.35 -0.82
CA ILE A 30 -9.95 -10.52 0.36
C ILE A 30 -9.52 -11.40 1.53
N CYS A 31 -8.40 -11.06 2.17
CA CYS A 31 -7.96 -11.69 3.39
C CYS A 31 -8.58 -10.99 4.60
N ILE A 32 -9.46 -11.65 5.35
CA ILE A 32 -10.09 -11.08 6.54
C ILE A 32 -9.38 -11.60 7.78
N TYR A 33 -8.93 -10.74 8.69
CA TYR A 33 -8.22 -11.13 9.91
C TYR A 33 -8.58 -10.23 11.09
N ALA A 34 -8.62 -10.80 12.30
CA ALA A 34 -8.99 -10.07 13.52
C ALA A 34 -7.78 -9.70 14.40
N ASN A 35 -6.61 -10.33 14.21
CA ASN A 35 -5.42 -10.21 15.06
C ASN A 35 -4.14 -10.60 14.28
N GLU A 36 -2.97 -10.44 14.91
CA GLU A 36 -1.68 -10.75 14.27
C GLU A 36 -1.50 -12.24 13.93
N GLU A 37 -2.03 -13.17 14.73
CA GLU A 37 -1.88 -14.61 14.50
C GLU A 37 -2.56 -15.02 13.18
N GLU A 38 -3.73 -14.44 12.92
CA GLU A 38 -4.49 -14.67 11.70
C GLU A 38 -3.90 -14.00 10.46
N VAL A 39 -3.01 -13.02 10.61
CA VAL A 39 -2.45 -12.27 9.47
C VAL A 39 -1.59 -13.16 8.56
N SER A 40 -1.04 -14.24 9.13
CA SER A 40 -0.21 -15.22 8.43
C SER A 40 -0.90 -15.90 7.23
N LYS A 41 -2.24 -15.88 7.17
CA LYS A 41 -3.01 -16.39 6.03
C LYS A 41 -3.10 -15.42 4.84
N CYS A 42 -2.73 -14.16 5.03
CA CYS A 42 -2.79 -13.12 4.01
C CYS A 42 -1.57 -13.18 3.08
N LYS A 43 -1.77 -12.79 1.81
CA LYS A 43 -0.70 -12.76 0.81
C LYS A 43 -0.44 -11.34 0.35
N VAL A 44 0.84 -11.00 0.20
CA VAL A 44 1.27 -9.68 -0.28
C VAL A 44 0.61 -9.35 -1.61
N GLY A 45 0.05 -8.15 -1.71
CA GLY A 45 -0.60 -7.63 -2.91
C GLY A 45 -2.08 -7.98 -3.08
N GLU A 46 -2.65 -8.85 -2.22
CA GLU A 46 -4.11 -9.05 -2.14
C GLU A 46 -4.78 -7.92 -1.34
N LEU A 47 -6.10 -7.76 -1.51
CA LEU A 47 -6.86 -6.98 -0.55
C LEU A 47 -6.89 -7.67 0.81
N SER A 48 -6.85 -6.88 1.87
CA SER A 48 -7.05 -7.35 3.24
C SER A 48 -8.08 -6.51 3.96
N PHE A 49 -8.75 -7.11 4.94
CA PHE A 49 -9.71 -6.48 5.83
C PHE A 49 -9.35 -6.83 7.27
N PHE A 50 -8.81 -5.86 8.00
CA PHE A 50 -8.67 -5.96 9.45
C PHE A 50 -10.02 -5.71 10.11
N ALA A 51 -10.59 -6.75 10.72
CA ALA A 51 -11.91 -6.77 11.33
C ALA A 51 -11.82 -7.34 12.76
N PRO A 52 -11.36 -6.53 13.74
CA PRO A 52 -11.17 -7.01 15.10
C PRO A 52 -12.53 -7.31 15.77
N ASN A 53 -12.57 -8.32 16.63
CA ASN A 53 -13.78 -8.69 17.38
C ASN A 53 -14.24 -7.60 18.36
N SER A 54 -13.32 -6.72 18.76
CA SER A 54 -13.59 -5.52 19.55
C SER A 54 -12.66 -4.41 19.10
N TRP A 55 -13.20 -3.21 18.89
CA TRP A 55 -12.41 -2.04 18.49
C TRP A 55 -11.36 -1.69 19.54
N GLY A 56 -11.76 -1.75 20.82
CA GLY A 56 -10.93 -1.45 21.98
C GLY A 56 -10.50 0.02 22.05
N SER A 57 -9.73 0.50 21.07
CA SER A 57 -9.23 1.88 20.95
C SER A 57 -9.14 2.32 19.49
N GLU A 58 -9.32 3.62 19.24
CA GLU A 58 -9.10 4.25 17.93
C GLU A 58 -7.66 4.13 17.40
N ARG A 59 -6.72 3.73 18.27
CA ARG A 59 -5.33 3.48 17.88
C ARG A 59 -5.16 2.17 17.13
N LEU A 60 -5.94 1.14 17.46
CA LEU A 60 -5.79 -0.20 16.92
C LEU A 60 -5.88 -0.27 15.38
N PRO A 61 -6.86 0.38 14.72
CA PRO A 61 -6.96 0.41 13.26
C PRO A 61 -5.77 1.12 12.62
N LEU A 62 -5.29 2.20 13.23
CA LEU A 62 -4.10 2.92 12.75
C LEU A 62 -2.83 2.08 12.88
N ILE A 63 -2.73 1.22 13.90
CA ILE A 63 -1.65 0.23 14.00
C ILE A 63 -1.76 -0.76 12.83
N ALA A 64 -2.94 -1.33 12.58
CA ALA A 64 -3.13 -2.24 11.45
C ALA A 64 -2.74 -1.59 10.10
N VAL A 65 -3.13 -0.32 9.90
CA VAL A 65 -2.70 0.48 8.74
C VAL A 65 -1.18 0.60 8.68
N ALA A 66 -0.54 1.04 9.77
CA ALA A 66 0.89 1.28 9.79
C ALA A 66 1.71 0.01 9.56
N THR A 67 1.20 -1.14 10.03
CA THR A 67 1.89 -2.43 10.02
C THR A 67 1.69 -3.20 8.72
N TYR A 68 0.48 -3.22 8.16
CA TYR A 68 0.09 -4.18 7.11
C TYR A 68 -0.46 -3.56 5.82
N CYS A 69 -0.62 -2.24 5.75
CA CYS A 69 -1.17 -1.59 4.56
C CYS A 69 -0.08 -0.94 3.70
N ASP A 70 -0.17 -1.14 2.38
CA ASP A 70 0.55 -0.33 1.42
C ASP A 70 -0.06 1.06 1.33
N THR A 71 0.62 2.05 1.93
CA THR A 71 0.17 3.45 1.97
C THR A 71 0.30 4.18 0.64
N ASN A 72 0.88 3.55 -0.39
CA ASN A 72 0.85 4.10 -1.77
C ASN A 72 -0.47 3.79 -2.48
N HIS A 73 -1.33 2.98 -1.87
CA HIS A 73 -2.64 2.61 -2.37
C HIS A 73 -3.75 3.13 -1.45
N GLN A 74 -4.99 3.12 -1.97
CA GLN A 74 -6.14 3.57 -1.20
C GLN A 74 -6.33 2.73 0.07
N ILE A 75 -6.62 3.41 1.16
CA ILE A 75 -7.00 2.81 2.44
C ILE A 75 -8.43 3.24 2.74
N ILE A 76 -9.30 2.28 3.05
CA ILE A 76 -10.66 2.52 3.49
C ILE A 76 -10.73 2.14 4.98
N MET A 77 -11.15 3.07 5.83
CA MET A 77 -11.21 2.86 7.27
C MET A 77 -12.43 3.55 7.86
N ASN A 78 -13.12 2.84 8.74
CA ASN A 78 -14.21 3.35 9.59
C ASN A 78 -14.31 2.49 10.85
N ASN A 79 -15.35 2.69 11.66
CA ASN A 79 -15.56 1.94 12.92
C ASN A 79 -15.87 0.44 12.73
N SER A 80 -15.82 -0.08 11.50
CA SER A 80 -15.96 -1.51 11.19
C SER A 80 -14.64 -2.18 10.83
N GLY A 81 -13.55 -1.42 10.63
CA GLY A 81 -12.23 -1.97 10.30
C GLY A 81 -11.46 -1.20 9.24
N VAL A 82 -10.44 -1.87 8.70
CA VAL A 82 -9.49 -1.31 7.72
C VAL A 82 -9.42 -2.22 6.50
N ILE A 83 -9.68 -1.68 5.32
CA ILE A 83 -9.46 -2.36 4.04
C ILE A 83 -8.30 -1.70 3.31
N CYS A 84 -7.32 -2.48 2.89
CA CYS A 84 -6.16 -2.00 2.15
C CYS A 84 -5.46 -3.13 1.36
N ARG A 85 -4.55 -2.76 0.46
CA ARG A 85 -3.62 -3.70 -0.16
C ARG A 85 -2.62 -4.19 0.90
N PHE A 86 -2.55 -5.51 1.09
CA PHE A 86 -1.72 -6.13 2.10
C PHE A 86 -0.23 -6.10 1.74
N ILE A 87 0.59 -5.79 2.74
CA ILE A 87 2.04 -5.97 2.74
C ILE A 87 2.46 -6.82 3.94
N ASN A 88 3.67 -7.36 3.91
CA ASN A 88 4.28 -7.97 5.09
C ASN A 88 4.43 -6.94 6.21
N LYS A 89 4.53 -7.42 7.45
CA LYS A 89 4.78 -6.61 8.64
C LYS A 89 5.91 -5.62 8.37
N ARG A 90 5.61 -4.32 8.43
CA ARG A 90 6.61 -3.26 8.26
C ARG A 90 7.66 -3.34 9.38
N GLU A 91 8.93 -3.31 8.99
CA GLU A 91 10.04 -3.30 9.95
C GLU A 91 10.00 -2.04 10.83
N GLY A 92 10.26 -2.20 12.14
CA GLY A 92 10.36 -1.07 13.08
C GLY A 92 9.07 -0.67 13.80
N ILE A 93 7.98 -1.44 13.67
CA ILE A 93 6.74 -1.28 14.47
C ILE A 93 6.75 -2.18 15.73
N ASP A 94 7.90 -2.81 16.03
CA ASP A 94 8.10 -3.49 17.30
C ASP A 94 8.58 -2.49 18.35
N LYS A 95 7.68 -2.07 19.25
CA LYS A 95 8.00 -1.39 20.51
C LYS A 95 7.16 -1.95 21.64
#